data_AF-A0A227IZP9-F1
#
_entry.id   AF-A0A227IZP9-F1
#
_cell.length_a   1.000
_cell.length_b   1.000
_cell.length_c   1.000
_cell.angle_alpha   90.00
_cell.angle_beta   90.00
_cell.angle_gamma   90.00
#
_symmetry.space_group_name_H-M   'P 1'
#
loop_
_entity.id
_entity.type
_entity.pdbx_description
1 polymer ?
#
loop_
_entity_poly.entity_id
_entity_poly.type
_entity_poly.pdbx_seq_one_letter_code
_entity_poly.pdbx_strand_id
1 'polypeptide(L)' 'MQVYGCCELVRELYAQIGSGDQAYIPQAISCAVKALNDVAADESLPK' A
#
# COMPACT_ATOMS: atom_id res chain seq x y z
N MET A 1 3.09 9.02 -9.24
CA MET A 1 1.78 8.81 -8.59
C MET A 1 1.22 10.16 -8.17
N GLN A 2 -0.05 10.45 -8.46
CA GLN A 2 -0.73 11.66 -7.95
C GLN A 2 -1.20 11.39 -6.51
N VAL A 3 -0.31 11.50 -5.52
CA VAL A 3 -0.59 11.13 -4.11
C VAL A 3 -1.81 11.88 -3.55
N TYR A 4 -2.04 13.12 -4.01
CA TYR A 4 -3.20 13.92 -3.62
C TYR A 4 -4.55 13.40 -4.14
N GLY A 5 -4.55 12.50 -5.12
CA GLY A 5 -5.75 11.81 -5.60
C GLY A 5 -6.08 10.53 -4.82
N CYS A 6 -5.26 10.12 -3.85
CA CYS A 6 -5.49 8.93 -3.04
C CYS A 6 -6.29 9.26 -1.77
N CYS A 7 -6.85 8.23 -1.12
CA CYS A 7 -7.51 8.40 0.16
C CYS A 7 -6.54 8.85 1.27
N GLU A 8 -7.09 9.33 2.39
CA GLU A 8 -6.31 9.85 3.53
C GLU A 8 -5.25 8.87 4.02
N LEU A 9 -5.61 7.60 4.25
CA LEU A 9 -4.68 6.58 4.72
C LEU A 9 -3.45 6.40 3.82
N VAL A 10 -3.62 6.45 2.49
CA VAL A 10 -2.50 6.33 1.55
C VAL A 10 -1.57 7.53 1.65
N ARG A 11 -2.12 8.74 1.87
CA ARG A 11 -1.32 9.96 2.02
C ARG A 11 -0.54 9.97 3.32
N GLU A 12 -1.13 9.49 4.42
CA GLU A 12 -0.46 9.34 5.71
C GLU A 12 0.70 8.34 5.65
N LEU A 13 0.48 7.13 5.12
CA LEU A 13 1.52 6.11 4.99
C LEU A 13 2.64 6.58 4.04
N TYR A 14 2.30 7.30 2.98
CA TYR A 14 3.29 7.92 2.10
C TYR A 14 4.15 8.95 2.85
N ALA A 15 3.54 9.78 3.70
CA ALA A 15 4.28 10.73 4.53
C ALA A 15 5.20 10.04 5.53
N GLN A 16 4.76 8.93 6.14
CA GLN A 16 5.58 8.13 7.06
C GLN A 16 6.80 7.50 6.38
N ILE A 17 6.68 7.09 5.12
CA ILE A 17 7.84 6.63 4.33
C ILE A 17 8.83 7.79 4.10
N GLY A 18 8.34 9.00 3.85
CA GLY A 18 9.17 10.20 3.65
C GLY A 18 9.83 10.72 4.92
N SER A 19 9.18 10.58 6.09
CA SER A 19 9.74 10.96 7.39
C SER A 19 10.73 9.93 7.95
N GLY A 20 10.67 8.68 7.46
CA GLY A 20 11.47 7.56 7.96
C GLY A 20 10.83 6.81 9.12
N ASP A 21 9.61 7.20 9.53
CA ASP A 21 8.83 6.46 10.53
C ASP A 21 8.40 5.08 10.01
N GLN A 22 8.27 4.94 8.69
CA GLN A 22 8.07 3.68 8.00
C GLN A 22 9.16 3.43 6.95
N ALA A 23 9.62 2.18 6.86
CA ALA A 23 10.64 1.80 5.88
C ALA A 23 10.07 1.72 4.46
N TYR A 24 10.91 2.06 3.47
CA TYR A 24 10.61 1.86 2.05
C TYR A 24 10.99 0.44 1.59
N ILE A 25 10.17 -0.17 0.74
CA ILE A 25 10.44 -1.47 0.12
C ILE A 25 10.93 -1.23 -1.32
N PRO A 26 12.20 -1.52 -1.66
CA PRO A 26 12.73 -1.29 -3.01
C PRO A 26 11.99 -2.06 -4.12
N GLN A 27 11.51 -3.27 -3.81
CA GLN A 27 10.70 -4.09 -4.71
C GLN A 27 9.20 -3.73 -4.61
N ALA A 28 8.87 -2.46 -4.88
CA ALA A 28 7.53 -1.92 -4.65
C ALA A 28 6.42 -2.65 -5.45
N ILE A 29 6.70 -3.05 -6.70
CA ILE A 29 5.73 -3.77 -7.53
C ILE A 29 5.43 -5.15 -6.93
N SER A 30 6.46 -5.90 -6.53
CA SER A 30 6.29 -7.21 -5.88
C SER A 30 5.51 -7.09 -4.57
N CYS A 31 5.77 -6.05 -3.78
CA CYS A 31 5.01 -5.76 -2.56
C CYS A 31 3.53 -5.51 -2.87
N ALA A 32 3.21 -4.70 -3.87
CA ALA A 32 1.83 -4.40 -4.25
C ALA A 32 1.09 -5.64 -4.78
N VAL A 33 1.73 -6.42 -5.65
CA VAL A 33 1.13 -7.65 -6.20
C VAL A 33 0.89 -8.67 -5.09
N LYS A 34 1.82 -8.82 -4.14
CA LYS A 34 1.62 -9.68 -2.98
C LYS A 34 0.40 -9.26 -2.16
N ALA A 35 0.31 -7.98 -1.80
CA ALA A 35 -0.82 -7.47 -1.02
C ALA A 35 -2.17 -7.69 -1.75
N LEU A 36 -2.21 -7.45 -3.07
CA LEU A 36 -3.41 -7.71 -3.87
C LEU A 36 -3.74 -9.20 -3.95
N ASN A 37 -2.74 -10.07 -4.05
CA ASN A 37 -2.93 -11.52 -4.03
C ASN A 37 -3.48 -11.99 -2.68
N ASP A 38 -2.95 -11.46 -1.58
CA ASP A 38 -3.41 -11.78 -0.22
C ASP A 38 -4.88 -11.36 -0.04
N VAL A 39 -5.27 -10.19 -0.53
CA VAL A 39 -6.68 -9.74 -0.56
C VAL A 39 -7.54 -10.63 -1.45
N ALA A 40 -7.09 -10.96 -2.66
CA ALA A 40 -7.87 -11.80 -3.58
C ALA A 40 -8.05 -13.25 -3.09
N ALA A 41 -7.13 -13.75 -2.27
CA ALA A 41 -7.20 -15.08 -1.67
C ALA A 41 -8.06 -15.14 -0.38
N ASP A 42 -8.48 -14.00 0.15
CA ASP A 42 -9.26 -13.93 1.39
C ASP A 42 -10.73 -14.30 1.12
N GLU A 43 -11.10 -15.52 1.51
CA GLU A 43 -12.47 -16.04 1.37
C GLU A 43 -13.51 -15.34 2.26
N SER A 44 -13.09 -14.50 3.22
CA SER A 44 -13.99 -13.71 4.06
C SER A 44 -14.53 -12.45 3.37
N LEU A 45 -13.93 -12.04 2.25
CA LEU A 45 -14.32 -10.86 1.51
C LEU A 45 -15.52 -11.14 0.57
N PRO A 46 -16.35 -10.11 0.28
CA PRO A 46 -17.42 -10.22 -0.70
C PRO A 46 -16.90 -10.58 -2.11
N LYS A 47 -17.72 -11.31 -2.87
CA LYS A 47 -17.48 -11.64 -4.29
C LYS A 47 -18.11 -10.64 -5.24
#